data_AF-A0A538ID91-F1
#
_entry.id   AF-A0A538ID91-F1
#
_cell.length_a   1.000
_cell.length_b   1.000
_cell.length_c   1.000
_cell.angle_alpha   90.00
_cell.angle_beta   90.00
_cell.angle_gamma   90.00
#
_symmetry.space_group_name_H-M   'P 1'
#
loop_
_entity.id
_entity.type
_entity.pdbx_description
1 polymer ?
#
loop_
_entity_poly.entity_id
_entity_poly.type
_entity_poly.pdbx_seq_one_letter_code
_entity_poly.pdbx_strand_id
1 'polypeptide(L)'
;MDYVAKGHRAAVFVSTYLALLAVLGLICLLRYLRDAISVAANNHRATRTFWGIGLAAAVTFAVGWGILLGDALAHAYGGRHVVIAPAVTYLISEVGVVMIFGPGAILLGGALVALMLGSRTVLPTWLRWLTLVAGVAGVASPAYFPFFIVEIWGIVIGVWLLAAGGGFKSAVAAQPSA
;
A
#
# COMPACT_ATOMS: atom_id res chain seq x y z
N MET A 1 -26.87 -7.47 20.49
CA MET A 1 -26.25 -6.25 19.95
C MET A 1 -26.43 -6.27 18.44
N ASP A 2 -27.13 -5.27 17.90
CA ASP A 2 -27.42 -5.12 16.47
C ASP A 2 -26.15 -4.76 15.70
N TYR A 3 -25.27 -5.75 15.46
CA TYR A 3 -24.03 -5.58 14.69
C TYR A 3 -24.27 -5.43 13.17
N VAL A 4 -25.54 -5.41 12.74
CA VAL A 4 -25.93 -5.42 11.33
C VAL A 4 -27.12 -4.47 11.10
N ALA A 5 -26.90 -3.18 11.31
CA ALA A 5 -27.72 -2.19 10.60
C ALA A 5 -27.50 -2.38 9.09
N LYS A 6 -28.55 -2.30 8.26
CA LYS A 6 -28.47 -2.54 6.81
C LYS A 6 -27.35 -1.76 6.10
N GLY A 7 -26.99 -0.57 6.60
CA GLY A 7 -25.90 0.24 6.08
C GLY A 7 -24.49 -0.36 6.27
N HIS A 8 -24.29 -1.18 7.29
CA HIS A 8 -22.97 -1.78 7.59
C HIS A 8 -22.57 -2.83 6.55
N ARG A 9 -23.54 -3.56 5.99
CA ARG A 9 -23.27 -4.56 4.94
C ARG A 9 -22.74 -3.92 3.65
N ALA A 10 -23.36 -2.81 3.22
CA ALA A 10 -22.92 -2.10 2.02
C ALA A 10 -21.48 -1.59 2.17
N ALA A 11 -21.14 -1.05 3.35
CA ALA A 11 -19.79 -0.60 3.66
C ALA A 11 -18.77 -1.75 3.54
N VAL A 12 -19.05 -2.95 4.07
CA VAL A 12 -18.15 -4.11 3.98
C VAL A 12 -17.87 -4.49 2.52
N PHE A 13 -18.91 -4.55 1.67
CA PHE A 13 -18.72 -4.85 0.25
C PHE A 13 -17.92 -3.78 -0.48
N VAL A 14 -18.27 -2.50 -0.27
CA VAL A 14 -17.54 -1.38 -0.88
C VAL A 14 -16.07 -1.38 -0.44
N SER A 15 -15.80 -1.54 0.86
CA SER A 15 -14.43 -1.64 1.39
C SER A 15 -13.66 -2.81 0.79
N THR A 16 -14.33 -3.93 0.47
CA THR A 16 -13.69 -5.07 -0.19
C THR A 16 -13.21 -4.72 -1.59
N TYR A 17 -14.06 -4.08 -2.40
CA TYR A 17 -13.66 -3.63 -3.74
C TYR A 17 -12.60 -2.54 -3.68
N LEU A 18 -12.71 -1.60 -2.72
CA LEU A 18 -11.71 -0.55 -2.52
C LEU A 18 -10.36 -1.11 -2.09
N ALA A 19 -10.32 -2.12 -1.21
CA ALA A 19 -9.07 -2.77 -0.80
C ALA A 19 -8.40 -3.48 -1.98
N LEU A 20 -9.16 -4.17 -2.82
CA LEU A 20 -8.64 -4.78 -4.05
C LEU A 20 -8.07 -3.72 -5.00
N LEU A 21 -8.81 -2.63 -5.22
CA LEU A 21 -8.36 -1.52 -6.05
C LEU A 21 -7.11 -0.84 -5.48
N ALA A 22 -7.02 -0.69 -4.16
CA ALA A 22 -5.86 -0.11 -3.49
C ALA A 22 -4.61 -0.98 -3.65
N VAL A 23 -4.73 -2.31 -3.50
CA VAL A 23 -3.63 -3.25 -3.73
C VAL A 23 -3.17 -3.22 -5.19
N LEU A 24 -4.10 -3.28 -6.14
CA LEU A 24 -3.77 -3.22 -7.56
C LEU A 24 -3.14 -1.87 -7.93
N GLY A 25 -3.71 -0.77 -7.42
CA GLY A 25 -3.18 0.58 -7.58
C GLY A 25 -1.76 0.70 -7.03
N LEU A 26 -1.50 0.13 -5.84
CA LEU A 26 -0.18 0.09 -5.25
C LEU A 26 0.81 -0.70 -6.12
N ILE A 27 0.44 -1.88 -6.61
CA ILE A 27 1.29 -2.69 -7.51
C ILE A 27 1.62 -1.90 -8.79
N CYS A 28 0.63 -1.27 -9.40
CA CYS A 28 0.82 -0.42 -10.58
C CYS A 28 1.75 0.76 -10.29
N LEU A 29 1.56 1.44 -9.16
CA LEU A 29 2.41 2.55 -8.72
C LEU A 29 3.85 2.09 -8.49
N LEU A 30 4.05 0.99 -7.77
CA LEU A 30 5.38 0.42 -7.52
C LEU A 30 6.07 0.03 -8.82
N ARG A 31 5.34 -0.57 -9.77
CA ARG A 31 5.88 -0.92 -11.09
C ARG A 31 6.33 0.34 -11.83
N TYR A 32 5.48 1.36 -11.85
CA TYR A 32 5.77 2.62 -12.52
C TYR A 32 7.01 3.31 -11.93
N LEU A 33 7.09 3.39 -10.61
CA LEU A 33 8.24 3.98 -9.91
C LEU A 33 9.52 3.17 -10.13
N ARG A 34 9.42 1.82 -10.19
CA ARG A 34 10.55 0.93 -10.51
C ARG A 34 11.11 1.22 -11.89
N ASP A 35 10.24 1.33 -12.88
CA ASP A 35 10.64 1.59 -14.26
C ASP A 35 11.33 2.96 -14.34
N ALA A 36 10.78 3.98 -13.69
CA ALA A 36 11.38 5.31 -13.65
C ALA A 36 12.79 5.36 -13.03
N ILE A 37 13.02 4.66 -11.90
CA ILE A 37 14.36 4.62 -11.27
C ILE A 37 15.35 3.70 -11.99
N SER A 38 14.87 2.68 -12.69
CA SER A 38 15.73 1.78 -13.47
C SER A 38 16.42 2.51 -14.64
N VAL A 39 15.70 3.44 -15.28
CA VAL A 39 16.18 4.22 -16.43
C VAL A 39 17.18 5.30 -15.98
N ALA A 40 16.95 5.93 -14.83
CA ALA A 40 17.66 7.17 -14.49
C ALA A 40 18.96 7.01 -13.68
N ALA A 41 19.21 5.84 -13.07
CA ALA A 41 20.26 5.72 -12.04
C ALA A 41 21.33 4.64 -12.29
N ASN A 42 21.21 3.79 -13.32
CA ASN A 42 22.06 2.61 -13.52
C ASN A 42 22.22 1.75 -12.23
N ASN A 43 21.26 1.85 -11.31
CA ASN A 43 21.39 1.38 -9.94
C ASN A 43 20.50 0.15 -9.71
N HIS A 44 20.83 -0.92 -10.45
CA HIS A 44 20.04 -2.16 -10.51
C HIS A 44 19.73 -2.78 -9.14
N ARG A 45 20.60 -2.58 -8.14
CA ARG A 45 20.38 -3.07 -6.77
C ARG A 45 19.22 -2.35 -6.10
N ALA A 46 19.20 -1.02 -6.12
CA ALA A 46 18.11 -0.24 -5.51
C ALA A 46 16.76 -0.54 -6.17
N THR A 47 16.73 -0.64 -7.50
CA THR A 47 15.54 -1.03 -8.27
C THR A 47 15.01 -2.42 -7.88
N ARG A 48 15.90 -3.42 -7.79
CA ARG A 48 15.51 -4.79 -7.43
C ARG A 48 15.02 -4.89 -6.00
N THR A 49 15.70 -4.23 -5.07
CA THR A 49 15.31 -4.17 -3.65
C THR A 49 13.96 -3.47 -3.48
N PHE A 50 13.77 -2.30 -4.10
CA PHE A 50 12.50 -1.58 -4.08
C PHE A 50 11.35 -2.44 -4.60
N TRP A 51 11.53 -3.08 -5.76
CA TRP A 51 10.48 -3.90 -6.36
C TRP A 51 10.17 -5.15 -5.52
N GLY A 52 11.19 -5.87 -5.08
CA GLY A 52 11.01 -7.11 -4.31
C GLY A 52 10.31 -6.84 -2.98
N ILE A 53 10.78 -5.85 -2.22
CA ILE A 53 10.20 -5.49 -0.93
C ILE A 53 8.82 -4.85 -1.11
N GLY A 54 8.65 -3.97 -2.10
CA GLY A 54 7.37 -3.33 -2.39
C GLY A 54 6.29 -4.33 -2.82
N LEU A 55 6.63 -5.31 -3.66
CA LEU A 55 5.69 -6.34 -4.06
C LEU A 55 5.33 -7.25 -2.88
N ALA A 56 6.31 -7.61 -2.04
CA ALA A 56 6.05 -8.34 -0.80
C ALA A 56 5.09 -7.56 0.10
N ALA A 57 5.29 -6.24 0.27
CA ALA A 57 4.40 -5.37 1.01
C ALA A 57 2.97 -5.38 0.45
N ALA A 58 2.80 -5.25 -0.87
CA ALA A 58 1.49 -5.27 -1.51
C ALA A 58 0.76 -6.60 -1.30
N VAL A 59 1.47 -7.73 -1.37
CA VAL A 59 0.92 -9.06 -1.06
C VAL A 59 0.52 -9.14 0.41
N THR A 60 1.36 -8.66 1.32
CA THR A 60 1.04 -8.64 2.75
C THR A 60 -0.18 -7.78 3.06
N PHE A 61 -0.34 -6.61 2.41
CA PHE A 61 -1.56 -5.80 2.52
C PHE A 61 -2.78 -6.55 1.99
N ALA A 62 -2.66 -7.22 0.84
CA ALA A 62 -3.75 -8.01 0.29
C ALA A 62 -4.22 -9.10 1.26
N VAL A 63 -3.27 -9.81 1.88
CA VAL A 63 -3.55 -10.83 2.91
C VAL A 63 -4.17 -10.21 4.15
N GLY A 64 -3.59 -9.14 4.69
CA GLY A 64 -4.09 -8.48 5.91
C GLY A 64 -5.50 -7.93 5.75
N TRP A 65 -5.76 -7.20 4.66
CA TRP A 65 -7.10 -6.73 4.32
C TRP A 65 -8.06 -7.88 4.02
N GLY A 66 -7.60 -8.94 3.34
CA GLY A 66 -8.40 -10.13 3.07
C GLY A 66 -8.85 -10.85 4.34
N ILE A 67 -7.98 -10.95 5.36
CA ILE A 67 -8.32 -11.54 6.67
C ILE A 67 -9.35 -10.66 7.38
N LEU A 68 -9.10 -9.36 7.46
CA LEU A 68 -9.95 -8.41 8.19
C LEU A 68 -11.35 -8.27 7.56
N LEU A 69 -11.41 -8.17 6.23
CA LEU A 69 -12.68 -8.11 5.49
C LEU A 69 -13.36 -9.48 5.40
N GLY A 70 -12.59 -10.57 5.42
CA GLY A 70 -13.10 -11.94 5.41
C GLY A 70 -13.96 -12.23 6.63
N ASP A 71 -13.56 -11.77 7.82
CA ASP A 71 -14.37 -11.88 9.04
C ASP A 71 -15.71 -11.12 8.89
N ALA A 72 -15.66 -9.88 8.39
CA ALA A 72 -16.86 -9.08 8.15
C ALA A 72 -17.80 -9.72 7.11
N LEU A 73 -17.25 -10.29 6.04
CA LEU A 73 -18.00 -11.02 5.01
C LEU A 73 -18.60 -12.32 5.57
N ALA A 74 -17.88 -13.06 6.43
CA ALA A 74 -18.39 -14.26 7.07
C ALA A 74 -19.65 -13.96 7.89
N HIS A 75 -19.64 -12.87 8.66
CA HIS A 75 -20.83 -12.38 9.39
C HIS A 75 -21.94 -11.87 8.46
N ALA A 76 -21.59 -11.23 7.35
CA ALA A 76 -22.56 -10.71 6.38
C ALA A 76 -23.31 -11.85 5.66
N TYR A 77 -22.60 -12.91 5.25
CA TYR A 77 -23.15 -14.06 4.51
C TYR A 77 -23.77 -15.12 5.42
N GLY A 78 -23.21 -15.35 6.61
CA GLY A 78 -23.64 -16.42 7.52
C GLY A 78 -25.02 -16.22 8.15
N GLY A 79 -25.59 -15.01 8.06
CA GLY A 79 -26.91 -14.71 8.61
C GLY A 79 -26.99 -14.95 10.12
N ARG A 80 -28.18 -15.30 10.63
CA ARG A 80 -28.39 -15.60 12.07
C ARG A 80 -27.91 -17.01 12.48
N HIS A 81 -27.46 -17.83 11.54
CA HIS A 81 -27.16 -19.24 11.76
C HIS A 81 -25.65 -19.52 11.94
N VAL A 82 -24.79 -18.59 11.51
CA VAL A 82 -23.35 -18.65 11.75
C VAL A 82 -23.02 -17.69 12.88
N VAL A 83 -22.67 -18.23 14.05
CA VAL A 83 -22.23 -17.46 15.21
C VAL A 83 -20.77 -17.76 15.45
N ILE A 84 -19.90 -16.82 15.07
CA ILE A 84 -18.47 -16.88 15.38
C ILE A 84 -18.29 -16.37 16.82
N ALA A 85 -17.51 -17.09 17.63
CA ALA A 85 -17.25 -16.67 19.00
C ALA A 85 -16.52 -15.31 19.02
N PRO A 86 -16.87 -14.38 19.92
CA PRO A 86 -16.24 -13.04 19.97
C PRO A 86 -14.72 -13.07 20.08
N ALA A 87 -14.16 -14.03 20.82
CA ALA A 87 -12.72 -14.21 20.93
C ALA A 87 -12.05 -14.58 19.60
N VAL A 88 -12.75 -15.33 18.74
CA VAL A 88 -12.26 -15.70 17.40
C VAL A 88 -12.32 -14.50 16.46
N THR A 89 -13.43 -13.75 16.47
CA THR A 89 -13.57 -12.49 15.73
C THR A 89 -12.49 -11.48 16.08
N TYR A 90 -12.22 -11.31 17.39
CA TYR A 90 -11.13 -10.45 17.87
C TYR A 90 -9.77 -10.94 17.37
N LEU A 91 -9.45 -12.22 17.55
CA LEU A 91 -8.18 -12.78 17.10
C LEU A 91 -7.97 -12.62 15.59
N ILE A 92 -8.99 -12.89 14.77
CA ILE A 92 -8.92 -12.73 13.31
C ILE A 92 -8.69 -11.25 12.94
N SER A 93 -9.40 -10.33 13.61
CA SER A 93 -9.22 -8.89 13.41
C SER A 93 -7.80 -8.45 13.75
N GLU A 94 -7.28 -8.87 14.91
CA GLU A 94 -5.91 -8.56 15.33
C GLU A 94 -4.87 -9.13 14.36
N VAL A 95 -5.06 -10.35 13.85
CA VAL A 95 -4.15 -10.92 12.83
C VAL A 95 -4.18 -10.07 11.56
N GLY A 96 -5.35 -9.65 11.10
CA GLY A 96 -5.47 -8.76 9.93
C GLY A 96 -4.76 -7.42 10.15
N VAL A 97 -5.02 -6.77 11.29
CA VAL A 97 -4.40 -5.50 11.71
C VAL A 97 -2.88 -5.63 11.78
N VAL A 98 -2.37 -6.67 12.45
CA VAL A 98 -0.94 -6.94 12.57
C VAL A 98 -0.32 -7.12 11.19
N MET A 99 -0.96 -7.81 10.25
CA MET A 99 -0.44 -7.98 8.90
C MET A 99 -0.36 -6.64 8.14
N ILE A 100 -1.35 -5.77 8.29
CA ILE A 100 -1.41 -4.45 7.63
C ILE A 100 -0.36 -3.50 8.21
N PHE A 101 -0.41 -3.24 9.52
CA PHE A 101 0.43 -2.25 10.20
C PHE A 101 1.78 -2.81 10.70
N GLY A 102 1.99 -4.11 10.61
CA GLY A 102 3.27 -4.77 10.86
C GLY A 102 4.02 -4.98 9.55
N PRO A 103 4.14 -6.23 9.06
CA PRO A 103 4.99 -6.53 7.92
C PRO A 103 4.59 -5.77 6.65
N GLY A 104 3.31 -5.53 6.37
CA GLY A 104 2.89 -4.80 5.16
C GLY A 104 3.47 -3.39 5.11
N ALA A 105 3.22 -2.62 6.17
CA ALA A 105 3.70 -1.25 6.28
C ALA A 105 5.23 -1.15 6.52
N ILE A 106 5.84 -2.07 7.27
CA ILE A 106 7.31 -2.11 7.45
C ILE A 106 8.02 -2.39 6.12
N LEU A 107 7.55 -3.37 5.35
CA LEU A 107 8.11 -3.71 4.05
C LEU A 107 7.93 -2.52 3.10
N LEU A 108 6.73 -1.94 3.02
CA LEU A 108 6.51 -0.75 2.20
C LEU A 108 7.46 0.38 2.63
N GLY A 109 7.61 0.61 3.94
CA GLY A 109 8.55 1.59 4.48
C GLY A 109 9.98 1.37 4.00
N GLY A 110 10.48 0.14 4.08
CA GLY A 110 11.80 -0.25 3.55
C GLY A 110 11.92 -0.04 2.04
N ALA A 111 10.85 -0.34 1.27
CA ALA A 111 10.81 -0.06 -0.16
C ALA A 111 10.91 1.46 -0.43
N LEU A 112 10.17 2.29 0.30
CA LEU A 112 10.23 3.75 0.13
C LEU A 112 11.61 4.34 0.47
N VAL A 113 12.30 3.79 1.48
CA VAL A 113 13.69 4.16 1.76
C VAL A 113 14.60 3.81 0.56
N ALA A 114 14.46 2.61 0.00
CA ALA A 114 15.20 2.21 -1.20
C ALA A 114 14.88 3.12 -2.41
N LEU A 115 13.61 3.51 -2.58
CA LEU A 115 13.16 4.43 -3.63
C LEU A 115 13.81 5.82 -3.47
N MET A 116 13.86 6.36 -2.26
CA MET A 116 14.53 7.63 -1.96
C MET A 116 16.01 7.62 -2.38
N LEU A 117 16.71 6.52 -2.09
CA LEU A 117 18.12 6.34 -2.44
C LEU A 117 18.34 6.23 -3.96
N GLY A 118 17.38 5.62 -4.68
CA GLY A 118 17.45 5.40 -6.14
C GLY A 118 16.91 6.54 -7.02
N SER A 119 16.21 7.53 -6.47
CA SER A 119 15.40 8.49 -7.23
C SER A 119 16.03 9.89 -7.45
N ARG A 120 17.35 10.03 -7.27
CA ARG A 120 18.04 11.35 -7.27
C ARG A 120 17.74 12.26 -8.46
N THR A 121 17.54 11.68 -9.64
CA THR A 121 17.31 12.37 -10.91
C THR A 121 15.86 12.29 -11.41
N VAL A 122 15.00 11.54 -10.71
CA VAL A 122 13.62 11.22 -11.14
C VAL A 122 12.60 12.04 -10.37
N LEU A 123 12.78 12.13 -9.04
CA LEU A 123 11.84 12.81 -8.15
C LEU A 123 12.42 14.15 -7.71
N PRO A 124 11.60 15.23 -7.67
CA PRO A 124 12.03 16.49 -7.10
C PRO A 124 12.40 16.33 -5.62
N THR A 125 13.34 17.14 -5.14
CA THR A 125 13.95 17.00 -3.80
C THR A 125 12.93 16.97 -2.66
N TRP A 126 11.84 17.74 -2.74
CA TRP A 126 10.80 17.74 -1.71
C TRP A 126 10.05 16.40 -1.63
N LEU A 127 9.75 15.79 -2.79
CA LEU A 127 9.02 14.52 -2.88
C LEU A 127 9.88 13.34 -2.45
N ARG A 128 11.19 13.47 -2.68
CA ARG A 128 12.23 12.57 -2.16
C ARG A 128 12.25 12.55 -0.63
N TRP A 129 12.30 13.72 0.01
CA TRP A 129 12.23 13.80 1.48
C TRP A 129 10.90 13.31 2.02
N LEU A 130 9.78 13.63 1.37
CA LEU A 130 8.47 13.09 1.75
C LEU A 130 8.45 11.56 1.69
N THR A 131 9.04 10.97 0.64
CA THR A 131 9.16 9.52 0.48
C THR A 131 10.02 8.90 1.58
N LEU A 132 11.08 9.58 2.03
CA LEU A 132 11.88 9.12 3.16
C LEU A 132 11.09 9.15 4.47
N VAL A 133 10.37 10.25 4.75
CA VAL A 133 9.55 10.42 5.95
C VAL A 133 8.46 9.35 5.98
N ALA A 134 7.79 9.11 4.86
CA ALA A 134 6.84 8.02 4.71
C ALA A 134 7.48 6.64 4.89
N GLY A 135 8.71 6.46 4.39
CA GLY A 135 9.49 5.24 4.60
C GLY A 135 9.74 4.94 6.08
N VAL A 136 10.24 5.92 6.82
CA VAL A 136 10.48 5.82 8.27
C VAL A 136 9.17 5.59 9.04
N ALA A 137 8.11 6.31 8.67
CA ALA A 137 6.80 6.16 9.26
C ALA A 137 6.21 4.76 9.00
N GLY A 138 6.40 4.19 7.81
CA GLY A 138 6.04 2.81 7.48
C GLY A 138 6.78 1.79 8.36
N VAL A 139 8.06 2.00 8.64
CA VAL A 139 8.80 1.13 9.57
C VAL A 139 8.30 1.27 11.01
N ALA A 140 7.90 2.47 11.42
CA ALA A 140 7.34 2.75 12.75
C ALA A 140 5.84 2.43 12.89
N SER A 141 5.19 1.96 11.82
CA SER A 141 3.74 1.71 11.76
C SER A 141 3.18 0.68 12.76
N PRO A 142 3.95 -0.22 13.42
CA PRO A 142 3.43 -1.00 14.54
C PRO A 142 2.90 -0.14 15.70
N ALA A 143 3.32 1.13 15.81
CA ALA A 143 2.74 2.11 16.72
C ALA A 143 1.40 2.72 16.24
N TYR A 144 0.83 2.20 15.15
CA TYR A 144 -0.39 2.60 14.45
C TYR A 144 -0.38 4.03 13.87
N PHE A 145 -0.17 5.04 14.71
CA PHE A 145 -0.20 6.46 14.33
C PHE A 145 0.70 6.83 13.12
N PRO A 146 1.93 6.29 12.97
CA PRO A 146 2.78 6.64 11.82
C PRO A 146 2.22 6.22 10.46
N PHE A 147 1.32 5.23 10.42
CA PHE A 147 0.79 4.70 9.17
C PHE A 147 0.05 5.76 8.34
N PHE A 148 -0.64 6.71 8.95
CA PHE A 148 -1.36 7.78 8.24
C PHE A 148 -0.42 8.63 7.37
N ILE A 149 0.87 8.72 7.73
CA ILE A 149 1.87 9.41 6.93
C ILE A 149 2.12 8.67 5.61
N VAL A 150 2.07 7.34 5.61
CA VAL A 150 2.20 6.50 4.41
C VAL A 150 0.99 6.68 3.49
N GLU A 151 -0.22 6.79 4.05
CA GLU A 151 -1.43 7.07 3.29
C GLU A 151 -1.37 8.46 2.63
N ILE A 152 -0.99 9.48 3.41
CA ILE A 152 -0.80 10.85 2.89
C ILE A 152 0.24 10.84 1.77
N TRP A 153 1.35 10.12 1.93
CA TRP A 153 2.34 9.97 0.87
C TRP A 153 1.75 9.37 -0.40
N GLY A 154 0.93 8.31 -0.29
CA GLY A 154 0.26 7.67 -1.42
C GLY A 154 -0.65 8.63 -2.19
N ILE A 155 -1.37 9.49 -1.48
CA ILE A 155 -2.21 10.53 -2.07
C ILE A 155 -1.33 11.57 -2.77
N VAL A 156 -0.30 12.09 -2.09
CA VAL A 156 0.57 13.14 -2.64
C VAL A 156 1.31 12.67 -3.88
N ILE A 157 1.89 11.46 -3.88
CA ILE A 157 2.58 10.91 -5.05
C ILE A 157 1.60 10.67 -6.20
N GLY A 158 0.38 10.18 -5.91
CA GLY A 158 -0.66 9.99 -6.91
C GLY A 158 -1.10 11.30 -7.57
N VAL A 159 -1.43 12.31 -6.77
CA VAL A 159 -1.82 13.65 -7.26
C VAL A 159 -0.68 14.28 -8.07
N TRP A 160 0.56 14.17 -7.58
CA TRP A 160 1.71 14.70 -8.29
C TRP A 160 1.91 14.01 -9.66
N LEU A 161 1.79 12.69 -9.72
CA LEU A 161 1.90 11.94 -10.98
C LEU A 161 0.80 12.29 -11.98
N LEU A 162 -0.41 12.57 -11.51
CA LEU A 162 -1.52 13.03 -12.36
C LEU A 162 -1.26 14.45 -12.88
N ALA A 163 -0.77 15.36 -12.03
CA ALA A 163 -0.46 16.73 -12.40
C ALA A 163 0.77 16.86 -13.32
N ALA A 164 1.80 16.03 -13.10
CA ALA A 164 3.04 16.03 -13.89
C ALA A 164 2.95 15.18 -15.18
N GLY A 165 1.78 14.57 -15.44
CA GLY A 165 1.59 13.44 -16.36
C GLY A 165 1.95 13.67 -17.84
N GLY A 166 2.13 14.91 -18.30
CA GLY A 166 2.61 15.19 -19.67
C GLY A 166 4.13 15.13 -19.80
N GLY A 167 4.86 15.75 -18.85
CA GLY A 167 6.32 15.85 -18.91
C GLY A 167 7.04 14.57 -18.47
N PHE A 168 6.53 13.92 -17.43
CA PHE A 168 7.15 12.70 -16.91
C PHE A 168 6.96 11.49 -17.85
N LYS A 169 5.77 11.32 -18.43
CA LYS A 169 5.52 10.27 -19.44
C LYS A 169 6.37 10.45 -20.70
N SER A 170 6.53 11.70 -21.16
CA SER A 170 7.37 12.02 -22.32
C SER A 170 8.85 11.78 -22.04
N ALA A 171 9.35 12.08 -20.84
CA ALA A 171 10.73 11.81 -20.45
C ALA A 171 11.05 10.31 -20.35
N VAL A 172 10.10 9.48 -19.90
CA VAL A 172 10.23 8.02 -19.86
C VAL A 172 10.12 7.40 -21.27
N ALA A 173 9.28 7.96 -22.15
CA ALA A 173 9.06 7.44 -23.49
C ALA A 173 10.10 7.89 -24.54
N ALA A 174 10.79 9.02 -24.32
CA ALA A 174 11.71 9.60 -25.30
C ALA A 174 13.14 9.04 -25.29
N GLN A 175 13.45 8.02 -24.48
CA GLN A 175 14.81 7.46 -24.41
C GLN A 175 14.88 6.06 -25.06
N PRO A 176 15.93 5.80 -25.89
CA PRO A 176 15.98 4.62 -26.74
C PRO A 176 16.03 3.34 -25.92
N SER A 177 15.26 2.35 -26.36
CA SER A 177 15.33 0.97 -25.88
C SER A 177 16.77 0.46 -26.05
N ALA A 178 17.47 0.26 -24.94
CA ALA A 178 18.71 -0.50 -24.90
C ALA A 178 18.42 -2.00 -25.03
#